data_AF-T1HFZ3-F1
#
_entry.id   AF-T1HFZ3-F1
#
_cell.length_a   1.000
_cell.length_b   1.000
_cell.length_c   1.000
_cell.angle_alpha   90.00
_cell.angle_beta   90.00
_cell.angle_gamma   90.00
#
_symmetry.space_group_name_H-M   'P 1'
#
loop_
_entity.id
_entity.type
_entity.pdbx_description
1 polymer ?
#
loop_
_entity_poly.entity_id
_entity_poly.type
_entity_poly.pdbx_seq_one_letter_code
_entity_poly.pdbx_strand_id
1 'polypeptide(L)'
;NEISLKDVNSYSNFQHYTCSWSSDAYPSSQHYVVNFIDPSTSWIKNGNNRKLEAVQHFLNVLNDMKCDDTLFVYNFPLLTQFNVGIVFILGTLFSNVGFVDPNVYGYTIIFHKLKNLTGSSLFQQILETLLTLRGTDSTIVTLVSIKELYREEFYKCITTINHAVLQLSSLHIIASLLKE
;
A
#
# COMPACT_ATOMS: atom_id res chain seq x y z
N ASN A 1 1.56 -19.77 -10.61
CA ASN A 1 2.43 -19.58 -9.43
C ASN A 1 1.70 -18.71 -8.42
N GLU A 2 0.75 -19.31 -7.68
CA GLU A 2 0.10 -18.66 -6.54
C GLU A 2 0.99 -18.85 -5.30
N ILE A 3 1.28 -17.77 -4.60
CA ILE A 3 1.96 -17.82 -3.30
C ILE A 3 0.93 -18.38 -2.30
N SER A 4 1.28 -19.48 -1.61
CA SER A 4 0.40 -20.17 -0.67
C SER A 4 0.21 -19.36 0.62
N LEU A 5 -0.90 -18.62 0.72
CA LEU A 5 -1.30 -17.76 1.85
C LEU A 5 -1.76 -18.51 3.13
N LYS A 6 -1.33 -19.76 3.34
CA LYS A 6 -1.81 -20.60 4.46
C LYS A 6 -1.48 -20.03 5.85
N ASP A 7 -0.52 -19.11 5.93
CA ASP A 7 -0.09 -18.47 7.18
C ASP A 7 -0.87 -17.18 7.52
N VAL A 8 -1.81 -16.74 6.67
CA VAL A 8 -2.60 -15.50 6.85
C VAL A 8 -3.93 -15.74 7.61
N ASN A 9 -4.14 -16.96 8.11
CA ASN A 9 -5.45 -17.43 8.59
C ASN A 9 -5.92 -16.94 9.98
N SER A 10 -5.36 -15.88 10.56
CA SER A 10 -5.93 -15.27 11.79
C SER A 10 -6.74 -14.01 11.46
N TYR A 11 -7.95 -14.25 10.94
CA TYR A 11 -8.88 -13.27 10.36
C TYR A 11 -9.61 -12.35 11.36
N SER A 12 -9.22 -12.32 12.64
CA SER A 12 -9.90 -11.51 13.67
C SER A 12 -9.40 -10.06 13.77
N ASN A 13 -8.47 -9.62 12.93
CA ASN A 13 -7.76 -8.35 13.10
C ASN A 13 -8.22 -7.20 12.18
N PHE A 14 -9.24 -7.39 11.33
CA PHE A 14 -9.63 -6.42 10.30
C PHE A 14 -10.66 -5.36 10.74
N GLN A 15 -10.83 -5.13 12.05
CA GLN A 15 -11.94 -4.31 12.57
C GLN A 15 -11.73 -2.77 12.54
N HIS A 16 -10.61 -2.24 12.05
CA HIS A 16 -10.34 -0.79 12.15
C HIS A 16 -9.74 -0.18 10.89
N TYR A 17 -10.42 -0.31 9.75
CA TYR A 17 -10.21 0.62 8.63
C TYR A 17 -11.02 1.89 8.87
N THR A 18 -10.35 3.02 9.00
CA THR A 18 -11.00 4.32 9.20
C THR A 18 -10.48 5.35 8.19
N CYS A 19 -11.40 6.17 7.67
CA CYS A 19 -11.10 7.32 6.80
C CYS A 19 -10.88 8.63 7.59
N SER A 20 -10.69 8.53 8.91
CA SER A 20 -10.52 9.67 9.82
C SER A 20 -9.56 9.26 10.94
N TRP A 21 -8.30 9.66 10.83
CA TRP A 21 -7.27 9.35 11.82
C TRP A 21 -6.76 10.66 12.45
N SER A 22 -6.67 10.72 13.78
CA SER A 22 -6.12 11.85 14.54
C SER A 22 -4.74 11.45 15.08
N SER A 23 -3.76 12.34 14.93
CA SER A 23 -2.36 12.17 15.33
C SER A 23 -2.12 12.15 16.85
N ASP A 24 -3.12 12.51 17.65
CA ASP A 24 -2.87 13.01 19.01
C ASP A 24 -2.85 11.93 20.10
N ALA A 25 -2.81 10.64 19.74
CA ALA A 25 -3.12 9.59 20.70
C ALA A 25 -2.19 8.36 20.68
N TYR A 26 -0.86 8.48 20.53
CA TYR A 26 0.00 7.34 20.94
C TYR A 26 1.34 7.77 21.57
N PRO A 27 1.61 7.37 22.83
CA PRO A 27 2.94 7.48 23.42
C PRO A 27 3.81 6.29 22.97
N SER A 28 5.05 6.57 22.54
CA SER A 28 6.24 5.69 22.49
C SER A 28 6.58 4.80 21.27
N SER A 29 5.81 4.74 20.19
CA SER A 29 6.19 3.94 18.99
C SER A 29 7.09 4.72 18.01
N GLN A 30 8.10 4.06 17.41
CA GLN A 30 8.91 4.65 16.33
C GLN A 30 8.06 4.76 15.05
N HIS A 31 8.26 5.83 14.29
CA HIS A 31 7.56 6.06 13.02
C HIS A 31 8.49 5.86 11.85
N TYR A 32 7.99 5.14 10.84
CA TYR A 32 8.68 4.87 9.59
C TYR A 32 7.89 5.47 8.43
N VAL A 33 8.59 5.95 7.41
CA VAL A 33 7.98 6.65 6.28
C VAL A 33 8.48 6.06 4.97
N VAL A 34 7.53 5.71 4.10
CA VAL A 34 7.79 5.39 2.69
C VAL A 34 7.03 6.40 1.83
N ASN A 35 7.74 7.05 0.90
CA ASN A 35 7.16 8.11 0.08
C ASN A 35 7.36 7.80 -1.41
N PHE A 36 6.26 7.83 -2.16
CA PHE A 36 6.23 7.54 -3.60
C PHE A 36 5.98 8.79 -4.47
N ILE A 37 6.22 9.99 -3.95
CA ILE A 37 6.23 11.24 -4.73
C ILE A 37 7.43 11.22 -5.69
N ASP A 38 7.27 10.60 -6.85
CA ASP A 38 8.13 10.83 -8.01
C ASP A 38 7.27 11.40 -9.16
N PRO A 39 7.32 12.73 -9.42
CA PRO A 39 6.59 13.39 -10.49
C PRO A 39 7.10 13.03 -11.89
N SER A 40 8.29 12.41 -12.01
CA SER A 40 9.04 12.35 -13.27
C SER A 40 8.83 11.06 -14.07
N THR A 41 8.15 10.06 -13.50
CA THR A 41 8.09 8.74 -14.13
C THR A 41 6.74 8.05 -13.96
N SER A 42 6.14 7.73 -15.10
CA SER A 42 4.89 6.99 -15.13
C SER A 42 5.09 5.57 -14.57
N TRP A 43 4.40 5.24 -13.48
CA TRP A 43 4.22 3.87 -12.97
C TRP A 43 3.75 2.87 -14.04
N ILE A 44 3.23 3.38 -15.17
CA ILE A 44 2.71 2.62 -16.30
C ILE A 44 3.84 2.23 -17.29
N LYS A 45 4.90 3.04 -17.43
CA LYS A 45 5.92 2.84 -18.48
C LYS A 45 6.99 1.80 -18.13
N ASN A 46 7.19 1.48 -16.86
CA ASN A 46 8.25 0.56 -16.42
C ASN A 46 7.78 -0.34 -15.25
N GLY A 47 6.68 -1.06 -15.48
CA GLY A 47 5.92 -1.74 -14.44
C GLY A 47 6.74 -2.70 -13.56
N ASN A 48 7.65 -3.51 -14.15
CA ASN A 48 8.45 -4.46 -13.37
C ASN A 48 9.48 -3.79 -12.47
N ASN A 49 10.22 -2.79 -12.98
CA ASN A 49 11.20 -2.08 -12.17
C ASN A 49 10.53 -1.29 -11.05
N ARG A 50 9.37 -0.68 -11.31
CA ARG A 50 8.61 0.05 -10.27
C ARG A 50 8.02 -0.86 -9.20
N LYS A 51 7.53 -2.04 -9.58
CA LYS A 51 7.13 -3.07 -8.60
C LYS A 51 8.31 -3.54 -7.76
N LEU A 52 9.46 -3.76 -8.38
CA LEU A 52 10.69 -4.17 -7.71
C LEU A 52 11.13 -3.11 -6.67
N GLU A 53 11.23 -1.86 -7.10
CA GLU A 53 11.58 -0.73 -6.23
C GLU A 53 10.60 -0.60 -5.06
N ALA A 54 9.29 -0.65 -5.33
CA ALA A 54 8.28 -0.55 -4.27
C ALA A 54 8.42 -1.66 -3.23
N VAL A 55 8.56 -2.92 -3.68
CA VAL A 55 8.77 -4.07 -2.79
C VAL A 55 10.06 -3.92 -1.99
N GLN A 56 11.13 -3.43 -2.62
CA GLN A 56 12.41 -3.21 -1.94
C GLN A 56 12.33 -2.10 -0.89
N HIS A 57 11.63 -0.99 -1.16
CA HIS A 57 11.38 0.07 -0.20
C HIS A 57 10.62 -0.45 1.02
N PHE A 58 9.55 -1.21 0.82
CA PHE A 58 8.80 -1.82 1.93
C PHE A 58 9.66 -2.81 2.71
N LEU A 59 10.40 -3.69 2.03
CA LEU A 59 11.24 -4.68 2.69
C LEU A 59 12.32 -4.02 3.56
N ASN A 60 13.00 -2.99 3.04
CA ASN A 60 14.02 -2.27 3.79
C ASN A 60 13.45 -1.68 5.09
N VAL A 61 12.30 -1.02 5.00
CA VAL A 61 11.64 -0.44 6.18
C VAL A 61 11.17 -1.53 7.14
N LEU A 62 10.52 -2.58 6.64
CA LEU A 62 10.02 -3.67 7.48
C LEU A 62 11.14 -4.40 8.22
N ASN A 63 12.34 -4.50 7.66
CA ASN A 63 13.49 -5.11 8.33
C ASN A 63 13.99 -4.31 9.54
N ASP A 64 13.77 -3.01 9.55
CA ASP A 64 14.20 -2.11 10.62
C ASP A 64 13.12 -1.87 11.69
N MET A 65 11.86 -2.20 11.40
CA MET A 65 10.72 -2.02 12.29
C MET A 65 10.71 -3.04 13.44
N LYS A 66 10.12 -2.65 14.56
CA LYS A 66 9.86 -3.49 15.74
C LYS A 66 8.36 -3.57 16.01
N CYS A 67 7.97 -4.50 16.89
CA CYS A 67 6.57 -4.59 17.33
C CYS A 67 6.09 -3.24 17.88
N ASP A 68 4.81 -2.96 17.66
CA ASP A 68 4.12 -1.71 17.98
C ASP A 68 4.53 -0.46 17.14
N ASP A 69 5.52 -0.56 16.25
CA ASP A 69 5.87 0.55 15.35
C ASP A 69 4.77 0.88 14.33
N THR A 70 4.86 2.10 13.78
CA THR A 70 3.91 2.63 12.79
C THR A 70 4.61 2.96 11.48
N LEU A 71 3.99 2.56 10.37
CA LEU A 71 4.44 2.84 9.01
C LEU A 71 3.46 3.80 8.32
N PHE A 72 3.99 4.93 7.86
CA PHE A 72 3.30 5.90 7.01
C PHE A 72 3.73 5.70 5.55
N VAL A 73 2.75 5.60 4.66
CA VAL A 73 2.98 5.43 3.23
C VAL A 73 2.31 6.57 2.47
N TYR A 74 3.10 7.45 1.89
CA TYR A 74 2.63 8.59 1.14
C TYR A 74 2.56 8.27 -0.35
N ASN A 75 1.41 8.57 -0.96
CA ASN A 75 1.19 8.59 -2.41
C ASN A 75 1.50 7.27 -3.13
N PHE A 76 1.37 6.15 -2.44
CA PHE A 76 1.50 4.84 -3.06
C PHE A 76 0.29 4.56 -3.95
N PRO A 77 0.46 4.24 -5.25
CA PRO A 77 -0.67 4.14 -6.17
C PRO A 77 -1.50 2.87 -5.97
N LEU A 78 -2.80 3.02 -5.77
CA LEU A 78 -3.73 1.90 -5.50
C LEU A 78 -4.62 1.52 -6.68
N LEU A 79 -4.17 1.75 -7.92
CA LEU A 79 -4.95 1.47 -9.13
C LEU A 79 -4.77 0.04 -9.66
N THR A 80 -3.66 -0.62 -9.34
CA THR A 80 -3.36 -1.97 -9.84
C THR A 80 -3.64 -3.01 -8.77
N GLN A 81 -4.09 -4.20 -9.20
CA GLN A 81 -4.32 -5.32 -8.28
C GLN A 81 -3.05 -5.73 -7.53
N PHE A 82 -1.88 -5.63 -8.17
CA PHE A 82 -0.59 -5.85 -7.52
C PHE A 82 -0.39 -4.88 -6.33
N ASN A 83 -0.54 -3.57 -6.54
CA ASN A 83 -0.32 -2.58 -5.48
C ASN A 83 -1.35 -2.71 -4.36
N VAL A 84 -2.62 -2.95 -4.72
CA VAL A 84 -3.67 -3.23 -3.73
C VAL A 84 -3.34 -4.50 -2.93
N GLY A 85 -2.77 -5.52 -3.58
CA GLY A 85 -2.26 -6.72 -2.93
C GLY A 85 -1.12 -6.45 -1.94
N ILE A 86 -0.19 -5.54 -2.26
CA ILE A 86 0.87 -5.10 -1.32
C ILE A 86 0.26 -4.51 -0.05
N VAL A 87 -0.69 -3.57 -0.21
CA VAL A 87 -1.36 -2.93 0.94
C VAL A 87 -2.17 -3.95 1.74
N PHE A 88 -2.83 -4.90 1.07
CA PHE A 88 -3.54 -5.98 1.74
C PHE A 88 -2.60 -6.82 2.61
N ILE A 89 -1.46 -7.26 2.04
CA ILE A 89 -0.44 -8.03 2.76
C ILE A 89 0.09 -7.23 3.94
N LEU A 90 0.49 -5.96 3.73
CA LEU A 90 0.92 -5.09 4.83
C LEU A 90 -0.15 -5.00 5.91
N GLY A 91 -1.41 -4.81 5.54
CA GLY A 91 -2.51 -4.68 6.50
C GLY A 91 -2.70 -5.90 7.39
N THR A 92 -2.26 -7.08 6.96
CA THR A 92 -2.28 -8.29 7.82
C THR A 92 -1.24 -8.23 8.94
N LEU A 93 -0.11 -7.54 8.71
CA LEU A 93 1.01 -7.43 9.65
C LEU A 93 0.74 -6.44 10.78
N PHE A 94 -0.14 -5.47 10.57
CA PHE A 94 -0.43 -4.38 11.51
C PHE A 94 -1.78 -4.55 12.18
N SER A 95 -1.93 -3.99 13.37
CA SER A 95 -3.19 -4.05 14.14
C SER A 95 -4.26 -3.16 13.54
N ASN A 96 -3.86 -2.01 13.00
CA ASN A 96 -4.78 -1.05 12.42
C ASN A 96 -4.24 -0.51 11.10
N VAL A 97 -5.13 -0.20 10.16
CA VAL A 97 -4.77 0.42 8.88
C VAL A 97 -5.76 1.54 8.57
N GLY A 98 -5.27 2.75 8.33
CA GLY A 98 -6.09 3.91 8.00
C GLY A 98 -5.69 4.52 6.67
N PHE A 99 -6.65 5.18 6.02
CA PHE A 99 -6.40 6.04 4.87
C PHE A 99 -6.75 7.47 5.29
N VAL A 100 -5.83 8.41 5.12
CA VAL A 100 -6.04 9.81 5.51
C VAL A 100 -5.65 10.80 4.44
N ASP A 101 -6.22 12.00 4.60
CA ASP A 101 -5.89 13.21 3.86
C ASP A 101 -5.90 13.06 2.33
N PRO A 102 -6.98 12.53 1.71
CA PRO A 102 -7.12 12.61 0.26
C PRO A 102 -7.11 14.09 -0.15
N ASN A 103 -6.12 14.45 -0.95
CA ASN A 103 -5.97 15.79 -1.50
C ASN A 103 -5.57 15.69 -2.99
N VAL A 104 -5.39 16.84 -3.63
CA VAL A 104 -5.07 16.93 -5.07
C VAL A 104 -3.78 16.17 -5.43
N TYR A 105 -2.86 16.01 -4.47
CA TYR A 105 -1.55 15.37 -4.65
C TYR A 105 -1.53 13.89 -4.27
N GLY A 106 -2.61 13.35 -3.69
CA GLY A 106 -2.74 11.94 -3.32
C GLY A 106 -3.29 11.73 -1.91
N TYR A 107 -2.70 10.81 -1.15
CA TYR A 107 -3.18 10.37 0.16
C TYR A 107 -2.07 9.72 0.97
N THR A 108 -2.35 9.49 2.25
CA THR A 108 -1.49 8.73 3.16
C THR A 108 -2.19 7.46 3.62
N ILE A 109 -1.46 6.36 3.63
CA ILE A 109 -1.88 5.10 4.27
C ILE A 109 -1.09 4.96 5.57
N ILE A 110 -1.76 4.72 6.67
CA ILE A 110 -1.17 4.56 8.00
C ILE A 110 -1.35 3.11 8.41
N PHE A 111 -0.25 2.39 8.61
CA PHE A 111 -0.23 1.05 9.18
C PHE A 111 0.27 1.16 10.61
N HIS A 112 -0.63 1.02 11.58
CA HIS A 112 -0.33 1.28 12.99
C HIS A 112 -0.25 -0.01 13.79
N LYS A 113 0.77 -0.05 14.67
CA LYS A 113 1.03 -1.11 15.64
C LYS A 113 1.32 -2.46 15.00
N LEU A 114 2.57 -2.62 14.54
CA LEU A 114 3.08 -3.87 13.97
C LEU A 114 2.90 -5.03 14.97
N LYS A 115 2.20 -6.09 14.57
CA LYS A 115 1.90 -7.23 15.46
C LYS A 115 3.10 -8.14 15.65
N ASN A 116 3.69 -8.58 14.54
CA ASN A 116 4.82 -9.52 14.49
C ASN A 116 5.52 -9.43 13.12
N LEU A 117 6.84 -9.62 13.11
CA LEU A 117 7.74 -9.45 11.94
C LEU A 117 7.73 -10.62 10.95
N THR A 118 6.71 -11.48 10.97
CA THR A 118 6.65 -12.65 10.08
C THR A 118 6.41 -12.30 8.61
N GLY A 119 6.17 -11.03 8.27
CA GLY A 119 5.90 -10.57 6.90
C GLY A 119 7.11 -10.31 6.01
N SER A 120 8.32 -10.18 6.57
CA SER A 120 9.53 -9.87 5.78
C SER A 120 9.87 -10.99 4.79
N SER A 121 9.61 -12.24 5.14
CA SER A 121 9.83 -13.42 4.28
C SER A 121 8.95 -13.43 3.03
N LEU A 122 7.71 -12.95 3.13
CA LEU A 122 6.80 -12.85 1.98
C LEU A 122 7.24 -11.74 1.04
N PHE A 123 7.63 -10.57 1.57
CA PHE A 123 8.19 -9.49 0.75
C PHE A 123 9.50 -9.91 0.07
N GLN A 124 10.34 -10.68 0.76
CA GLN A 124 11.55 -11.28 0.18
C GLN A 124 11.22 -12.22 -1.00
N GLN A 125 10.24 -13.10 -0.86
CA GLN A 125 9.81 -13.99 -1.96
C GLN A 125 9.25 -13.22 -3.16
N ILE A 126 8.48 -12.16 -2.91
CA ILE A 126 7.96 -11.29 -3.97
C ILE A 126 9.13 -10.60 -4.69
N LEU A 127 10.11 -10.09 -3.94
CA LEU A 127 11.32 -9.45 -4.49
C LEU A 127 12.10 -10.41 -5.38
N GLU A 128 12.38 -11.62 -4.89
CA GLU A 128 13.11 -12.66 -5.64
C GLU A 128 12.38 -13.07 -6.93
N THR A 129 11.05 -13.18 -6.86
CA THR A 129 10.23 -13.46 -8.04
C THR A 129 10.33 -12.31 -9.06
N LEU A 130 10.23 -11.06 -8.62
CA LEU A 130 10.38 -9.89 -9.51
C LEU A 130 11.79 -9.79 -10.12
N LEU A 131 12.83 -10.12 -9.36
CA LEU A 131 14.21 -10.20 -9.85
C LEU A 131 14.36 -11.26 -10.94
N THR A 132 13.74 -12.43 -10.76
CA THR A 132 13.77 -13.52 -11.75
C THR A 132 13.05 -13.14 -13.04
N LEU A 133 11.99 -12.32 -12.94
CA LEU A 133 11.23 -11.83 -14.10
C LEU A 133 11.87 -10.61 -14.77
N ARG A 134 12.94 -10.05 -14.20
CA ARG A 134 13.60 -8.85 -14.73
C ARG A 134 14.21 -9.14 -16.09
N GLY A 135 13.91 -8.30 -17.08
CA GLY A 135 14.37 -8.49 -18.46
C GLY A 135 13.53 -9.47 -19.28
N THR A 136 12.43 -10.00 -18.72
CA THR A 136 11.44 -10.79 -19.45
C THR A 136 10.19 -9.96 -19.74
N ASP A 137 9.36 -10.42 -20.68
CA ASP A 137 8.02 -9.85 -20.96
C ASP A 137 6.96 -10.25 -19.92
N SER A 138 7.33 -11.07 -18.92
CA SER A 138 6.44 -11.55 -17.88
C SER A 138 6.45 -10.65 -16.65
N THR A 139 5.31 -10.59 -15.95
CA THR A 139 5.14 -9.77 -14.73
C THR A 139 4.18 -10.42 -13.75
N ILE A 140 4.33 -10.07 -12.46
CA ILE A 140 3.34 -10.42 -11.44
C ILE A 140 2.16 -9.45 -11.57
N VAL A 141 1.02 -9.91 -12.07
CA VAL A 141 -0.18 -9.08 -12.21
C VAL A 141 -0.91 -8.89 -10.88
N THR A 142 -0.90 -9.92 -10.04
CA THR A 142 -1.59 -9.92 -8.76
C THR A 142 -0.84 -10.72 -7.70
N LEU A 143 -0.95 -10.28 -6.44
CA LEU A 143 -0.43 -10.98 -5.27
C LEU A 143 -1.54 -11.71 -4.49
N VAL A 144 -2.78 -11.22 -4.61
CA VAL A 144 -3.94 -11.69 -3.86
C VAL A 144 -5.10 -11.84 -4.82
N SER A 145 -5.81 -12.97 -4.75
CA SER A 145 -6.94 -13.21 -5.65
C SER A 145 -7.98 -12.09 -5.50
N ILE A 146 -8.60 -11.69 -6.61
CA ILE A 146 -9.57 -10.59 -6.60
C ILE A 146 -10.76 -10.92 -5.69
N LYS A 147 -11.12 -12.20 -5.59
CA LYS A 147 -12.20 -12.68 -4.71
C LYS A 147 -11.88 -12.41 -3.24
N GLU A 148 -10.62 -12.59 -2.82
CA GLU A 148 -10.21 -12.30 -1.46
C GLU A 148 -10.19 -10.79 -1.19
N LEU A 149 -9.73 -9.98 -2.15
CA LEU A 149 -9.75 -8.53 -2.01
C LEU A 149 -11.18 -7.98 -1.85
N TYR A 150 -12.14 -8.49 -2.62
CA TYR A 150 -13.52 -7.99 -2.63
C TYR A 150 -14.36 -8.37 -1.40
N ARG A 151 -13.95 -9.36 -0.61
CA ARG A 151 -14.73 -9.84 0.55
C ARG A 151 -14.70 -8.89 1.73
N GLU A 152 -13.77 -7.94 1.75
CA GLU A 152 -13.45 -7.13 2.91
C GLU A 152 -13.83 -5.65 2.72
N GLU A 153 -14.10 -4.95 3.83
CA GLU A 153 -14.26 -3.47 3.85
C GLU A 153 -13.03 -2.74 3.31
N PHE A 154 -11.88 -3.42 3.29
CA PHE A 154 -10.65 -2.95 2.68
C PHE A 154 -10.84 -2.44 1.24
N TYR A 155 -11.46 -3.23 0.36
CA TYR A 155 -11.57 -2.84 -1.06
C TYR A 155 -12.53 -1.66 -1.26
N LYS A 156 -13.55 -1.53 -0.41
CA LYS A 156 -14.40 -0.32 -0.38
C LYS A 156 -13.61 0.92 0.04
N CYS A 157 -12.70 0.80 1.01
CA CYS A 157 -11.81 1.91 1.38
C CYS A 157 -10.90 2.32 0.22
N ILE A 158 -10.27 1.34 -0.44
CA ILE A 158 -9.40 1.57 -1.61
C ILE A 158 -10.15 2.28 -2.75
N THR A 159 -11.34 1.81 -3.08
CA THR A 159 -12.14 2.43 -4.15
C THR A 159 -12.61 3.83 -3.79
N THR A 160 -13.01 4.05 -2.53
CA THR A 160 -13.43 5.36 -2.02
C THR A 160 -12.28 6.37 -2.09
N ILE A 161 -11.08 6.01 -1.62
CA ILE A 161 -9.93 6.92 -1.62
C ILE A 161 -9.49 7.26 -3.05
N ASN A 162 -9.45 6.26 -3.95
CA ASN A 162 -9.12 6.49 -5.36
C ASN A 162 -10.13 7.43 -6.03
N HIS A 163 -11.43 7.25 -5.77
CA HIS A 163 -12.46 8.16 -6.29
C HIS A 163 -12.33 9.58 -5.74
N ALA A 164 -12.09 9.74 -4.43
CA ALA A 164 -11.92 11.05 -3.81
C ALA A 164 -10.75 11.82 -4.43
N VAL A 165 -9.60 11.16 -4.60
CA VAL A 165 -8.41 11.75 -5.23
C VAL A 165 -8.70 12.14 -6.67
N LEU A 166 -9.31 11.25 -7.47
CA LEU A 166 -9.67 11.55 -8.85
C LEU A 166 -10.61 12.76 -8.96
N GLN A 167 -11.61 12.87 -8.08
CA GLN A 167 -12.52 14.01 -8.05
C GLN A 167 -11.78 15.30 -7.72
N LEU A 168 -10.94 15.31 -6.68
CA LEU A 168 -10.17 16.48 -6.27
C LEU A 168 -9.17 16.92 -7.34
N SER A 169 -8.43 15.99 -7.94
CA SER A 169 -7.50 16.28 -9.03
C SER A 169 -8.22 16.80 -10.28
N SER A 170 -9.38 16.23 -10.63
CA SER A 170 -10.19 16.71 -11.77
C SER A 170 -10.70 18.14 -11.54
N LEU A 171 -11.23 18.42 -10.35
CA LEU A 171 -11.67 19.77 -9.98
C LEU A 171 -10.52 20.77 -10.03
N HIS A 172 -9.33 20.38 -9.55
CA HIS A 172 -8.15 21.23 -9.61
C HIS A 172 -7.76 21.58 -11.05
N ILE A 173 -7.73 20.60 -11.96
CA ILE A 173 -7.42 20.80 -13.39
C ILE A 173 -8.45 21.72 -14.06
N ILE A 174 -9.74 21.48 -13.82
CA ILE A 174 -10.80 22.33 -14.38
C ILE A 174 -10.66 23.77 -13.86
N ALA A 175 -10.44 23.93 -12.56
CA ALA A 175 -10.27 25.25 -11.95
C ALA A 175 -9.02 25.99 -12.44
N SER A 176 -7.94 25.28 -12.78
CA SER A 176 -6.75 25.92 -13.40
C SER A 176 -7.03 26.36 -14.82
N LEU A 177 -7.73 25.56 -15.62
CA LEU A 177 -8.07 25.89 -17.01
C LEU A 177 -9.07 27.06 -17.12
N LEU A 178 -9.96 27.23 -16.14
CA LEU A 178 -10.92 28.34 -16.11
C LEU A 178 -10.33 29.67 -15.63
N LYS A 179 -9.09 29.67 -15.13
CA LYS A 179 -8.36 30.88 -14.71
C LYS A 179 -7.47 31.46 -15.82
N GLU A 180 -7.31 30.73 -16.91
CA GLU A 180 -6.66 31.16 -18.16
C GLU A 180 -7.67 31.82 -19.10
#